data_AF-U2NN32-F1
#
_entry.id   AF-U2NN32-F1
#
_cell.length_a   1.000
_cell.length_b   1.000
_cell.length_c   1.000
_cell.angle_alpha   90.00
_cell.angle_beta   90.00
_cell.angle_gamma   90.00
#
_symmetry.space_group_name_H-M   'P 1'
#
loop_
_entity.id
_entity.type
_entity.pdbx_description
1 polymer ?
#
loop_
_entity_poly.entity_id
_entity_poly.type
_entity_poly.pdbx_seq_one_letter_code
_entity_poly.pdbx_strand_id
1 'polypeptide(L)' 'MAKSLSNLSETTWHVYALIKENPYMTNVVLARRLGISDRMVRKHITTLKSIGLLSRVGSNKTGYWKLK' A
#
# COMPACT_ATOMS: atom_id res chain seq x y z
N MET A 1 13.47 9.96 -11.67
CA MET A 1 12.19 9.90 -12.42
C MET A 1 11.06 9.56 -11.45
N ALA A 2 10.00 10.37 -11.41
CA ALA A 2 8.79 10.05 -10.64
C ALA A 2 8.03 8.92 -11.35
N LYS A 3 7.52 7.92 -10.61
CA LYS A 3 6.67 6.87 -11.19
C LYS A 3 5.33 7.47 -11.64
N SER A 4 4.88 7.15 -12.85
CA SER A 4 3.55 7.49 -13.36
C SER A 4 2.55 6.36 -13.12
N LEU A 5 1.25 6.66 -13.10
CA LEU A 5 0.16 5.69 -12.90
C LEU A 5 0.20 4.53 -13.89
N SER A 6 0.59 4.81 -15.14
CA SER A 6 0.72 3.83 -16.23
C SER A 6 1.81 2.78 -16.02
N ASN A 7 2.75 2.99 -15.08
CA ASN A 7 3.92 2.14 -14.86
C ASN A 7 3.86 1.34 -13.55
N LEU A 8 2.68 1.23 -12.93
CA LEU A 8 2.51 0.43 -11.72
C LEU A 8 2.33 -1.05 -12.06
N SER A 9 2.98 -1.91 -11.27
CA SER A 9 2.76 -3.34 -11.39
C SER A 9 1.37 -3.72 -10.90
N GLU A 10 0.83 -4.81 -11.44
CA GLU A 10 -0.43 -5.40 -10.99
C GLU A 10 -0.46 -5.63 -9.47
N THR A 11 0.61 -6.16 -8.89
CA THR A 11 0.74 -6.33 -7.43
C THR A 11 0.61 -5.01 -6.66
N THR A 12 1.05 -3.89 -7.22
CA THR A 12 0.89 -2.56 -6.58
C THR A 12 -0.59 -2.18 -6.51
N TRP A 13 -1.35 -2.46 -7.57
CA TRP A 13 -2.79 -2.26 -7.60
C TRP A 13 -3.53 -3.21 -6.67
N HIS A 14 -3.10 -4.47 -6.55
CA HIS A 14 -3.67 -5.40 -5.56
C HIS A 14 -3.47 -4.91 -4.11
N VAL A 15 -2.30 -4.35 -3.78
CA VAL A 15 -2.08 -3.70 -2.48
C VAL A 15 -3.05 -2.54 -2.27
N TYR A 16 -3.23 -1.68 -3.28
CA TYR A 16 -4.16 -0.56 -3.22
C TYR A 16 -5.62 -1.02 -3.02
N ALA A 17 -6.05 -2.05 -3.75
CA ALA A 17 -7.40 -2.61 -3.65
C ALA A 17 -7.68 -3.19 -2.25
N LEU A 18 -6.75 -3.96 -1.69
CA LEU A 18 -6.90 -4.51 -0.34
C LEU A 18 -6.96 -3.41 0.74
N ILE A 19 -6.17 -2.34 0.58
CA ILE A 19 -6.25 -1.19 1.49
C ILE A 19 -7.60 -0.46 1.33
N LYS A 20 -8.14 -0.39 0.10
CA LYS A 20 -9.47 0.16 -0.16
C LYS A 20 -10.57 -0.65 0.52
N GLU A 21 -10.45 -1.96 0.57
CA GLU A 21 -11.37 -2.83 1.31
C GLU A 21 -11.28 -2.61 2.82
N ASN A 22 -10.06 -2.51 3.37
CA ASN A 22 -9.85 -2.24 4.79
C ASN A 22 -8.62 -1.33 5.01
N PRO A 23 -8.86 -0.03 5.30
CA PRO A 23 -7.82 0.95 5.59
C PRO A 23 -6.89 0.61 6.77
N TYR A 24 -7.31 -0.26 7.67
CA TYR A 24 -6.54 -0.63 8.87
C TYR A 24 -5.60 -1.82 8.64
N MET A 25 -5.53 -2.38 7.43
CA MET A 25 -4.64 -3.49 7.15
C MET A 25 -3.17 -3.12 7.41
N THR A 26 -2.50 -3.97 8.18
CA THR A 26 -1.05 -3.87 8.38
C THR A 26 -0.31 -4.48 7.19
N ASN A 27 0.97 -4.13 7.04
CA ASN A 27 1.82 -4.70 5.99
C ASN A 27 1.88 -6.24 6.06
N VAL A 28 1.87 -6.80 7.27
CA VAL A 28 1.88 -8.25 7.52
C VAL A 28 0.60 -8.92 7.01
N VAL A 29 -0.57 -8.29 7.20
CA VAL A 29 -1.84 -8.81 6.70
C VAL A 29 -1.88 -8.77 5.18
N LEU A 30 -1.44 -7.66 4.58
CA LEU A 30 -1.33 -7.51 3.12
C LEU A 30 -0.39 -8.55 2.53
N ALA A 31 0.77 -8.77 3.16
CA ALA A 31 1.77 -9.75 2.73
C ALA A 31 1.17 -11.17 2.70
N ARG A 32 0.47 -11.54 3.79
CA ARG A 32 -0.22 -12.83 3.89
C ARG A 32 -1.29 -13.00 2.82
N ARG A 33 -2.14 -11.98 2.60
CA ARG A 33 -3.21 -12.04 1.60
C ARG A 33 -2.70 -12.15 0.17
N LEU A 34 -1.56 -11.53 -0.13
CA LEU A 34 -0.97 -11.49 -1.46
C LEU A 34 0.06 -12.60 -1.72
N GLY A 35 0.43 -13.38 -0.71
CA GLY A 35 1.47 -14.41 -0.83
C GLY A 35 2.87 -13.84 -1.14
N ILE A 36 3.17 -12.62 -0.68
CA ILE A 36 4.46 -11.94 -0.91
C ILE A 36 5.12 -11.55 0.41
N SER A 37 6.40 -11.17 0.37
CA SER A 37 7.11 -10.72 1.59
C SER A 37 6.63 -9.35 2.09
N ASP A 38 6.71 -9.13 3.41
CA ASP A 38 6.45 -7.83 4.04
C ASP A 38 7.32 -6.71 3.43
N ARG A 39 8.57 -7.03 3.08
CA ARG A 39 9.47 -6.13 2.36
C ARG A 39 8.90 -5.69 1.01
N MET A 40 8.31 -6.62 0.25
CA MET A 40 7.71 -6.31 -1.05
C MET A 40 6.46 -5.43 -0.88
N VAL A 41 5.61 -5.71 0.11
CA VAL A 41 4.46 -4.85 0.45
C VAL A 41 4.91 -3.42 0.76
N ARG A 42 5.95 -3.25 1.59
CA ARG A 42 6.50 -1.91 1.89
C ARG A 42 6.98 -1.19 0.64
N LYS A 43 7.60 -1.89 -0.31
CA LYS A 43 8.01 -1.32 -1.60
C LYS A 43 6.82 -0.82 -2.42
N HIS A 44 5.73 -1.58 -2.47
CA HIS A 44 4.49 -1.17 -3.13
C HIS A 44 3.82 0.00 -2.43
N ILE A 45 3.72 -0.01 -1.10
CA ILE A 45 3.18 1.12 -0.31
C ILE A 45 4.01 2.38 -0.52
N THR A 46 5.33 2.31 -0.47
CA THR A 46 6.21 3.46 -0.76
C THR A 46 5.98 4.00 -2.16
N THR A 47 5.77 3.11 -3.14
CA THR A 47 5.40 3.52 -4.50
C THR A 47 4.08 4.29 -4.49
N LEU A 48 3.00 3.74 -3.91
CA LEU A 48 1.69 4.38 -3.81
C LEU A 48 1.73 5.73 -3.09
N LYS A 49 2.54 5.84 -2.03
CA LYS A 49 2.78 7.11 -1.33
C LYS A 49 3.49 8.14 -2.20
N SER A 50 4.53 7.72 -2.93
CA SER A 50 5.35 8.62 -3.76
C SER A 50 4.57 9.27 -4.90
N ILE A 51 3.54 8.59 -5.40
CA ILE A 51 2.65 9.08 -6.46
C ILE A 51 1.36 9.73 -5.92
N GLY A 52 1.26 9.86 -4.60
CA GLY A 52 0.17 10.57 -3.94
C GLY A 52 -1.11 9.77 -3.71
N LEU A 53 -1.22 8.50 -4.12
CA LEU A 53 -2.45 7.70 -3.96
C LEU A 53 -2.72 7.23 -2.53
N LEU A 54 -1.71 7.28 -1.67
CA LEU A 54 -1.79 6.72 -0.33
C LEU A 54 -1.07 7.59 0.69
N SER A 55 -1.64 7.75 1.88
CA SER A 55 -0.97 8.32 3.04
C SER A 55 -1.30 7.54 4.31
N ARG A 56 -0.48 7.72 5.35
CA ARG A 56 -0.73 7.11 6.67
C ARG A 56 -1.24 8.21 7.60
N VAL A 57 -2.38 7.98 8.26
CA VAL A 57 -2.98 8.90 9.22
C VAL A 57 -2.96 8.28 10.61
N GLY A 58 -2.55 9.04 11.63
CA GLY A 58 -2.44 8.59 13.03
C GLY A 58 -1.15 7.82 13.34
N SER A 59 -1.09 7.22 14.54
CA SER A 59 0.11 6.54 15.03
C SER A 59 0.47 5.28 14.23
N ASN A 60 1.72 4.83 14.32
CA ASN A 60 2.16 3.57 13.71
C ASN A 60 1.40 2.34 14.24
N LYS A 61 0.92 2.37 15.49
CA LYS A 61 0.21 1.25 16.13
C LYS A 61 -1.27 1.22 15.79
N THR A 62 -1.93 2.38 15.73
CA THR A 62 -3.41 2.46 15.71
C THR A 62 -4.01 3.18 14.52
N GLY A 63 -3.20 3.90 13.74
CA GLY A 63 -3.78 4.63 12.62
C GLY A 63 -4.04 3.74 11.39
N TYR A 64 -4.43 4.38 10.30
CA TYR A 64 -4.92 3.72 9.09
C TYR A 64 -4.33 4.34 7.83
N TRP A 65 -4.45 3.62 6.72
CA TRP A 65 -4.12 4.09 5.39
C TRP A 65 -5.24 4.94 4.82
N LYS A 66 -4.96 6.19 4.46
CA LYS A 66 -5.89 7.08 3.77
C LYS A 66 -5.60 7.04 2.26
N LEU A 67 -6.61 6.72 1.48
CA LEU A 67 -6.58 6.82 0.02
C LEU A 67 -6.78 8.29 -0.38
N LYS A 68 -6.18 8.72 -1.49
CA LYS A 68 -6.34 10.06 -2.04
C LYS A 68 -7.02 10.04 -3.40
#